data_AF-A0A428WZD6-F1
#
_entry.id   AF-A0A428WZD6-F1
#
_cell.length_a   1.000
_cell.length_b   1.000
_cell.length_c   1.000
_cell.angle_alpha   90.00
_cell.angle_beta   90.00
_cell.angle_gamma   90.00
#
_symmetry.space_group_name_H-M   'P 1'
#
loop_
_entity.id
_entity.type
_entity.pdbx_description
1 polymer ?
#
loop_
_entity_poly.entity_id
_entity_poly.type
_entity_poly.pdbx_seq_one_letter_code
_entity_poly.pdbx_strand_id
1 'polypeptide(L)'
;MIRLGVNVPNFGPGSSYDALLGWARFAEDGGFGTLVVSDHVVLTPEVAAIYPEPFHDPFVLLAWLAEPAGPDRPAGVGTLAQVVGDVGALAALGAAEVILDPNPDRPRPRDYRAEQRDLREIKEAYEAVA
;
A
#
# COMPACT_ATOMS: atom_id res chain seq x y z
N MET A 1 15.70 18.33 10.77
CA MET A 1 14.37 18.50 11.39
C MET A 1 13.75 17.12 11.57
N ILE A 2 12.94 16.90 12.62
CA ILE A 2 12.29 15.60 12.87
C ILE A 2 11.03 15.51 12.00
N ARG A 3 10.81 14.37 11.33
CA ARG A 3 9.59 14.09 10.56
C ARG A 3 8.61 13.32 11.44
N LEU A 4 7.38 13.83 11.56
CA LEU A 4 6.31 13.20 12.34
C LEU A 4 5.40 12.38 11.43
N GLY A 5 4.85 11.28 11.96
CA GLY A 5 3.91 10.42 11.26
C GLY A 5 2.72 10.05 12.14
N VAL A 6 1.66 9.51 11.53
CA VAL A 6 0.40 9.15 12.17
C VAL A 6 0.16 7.64 12.08
N ASN A 7 -0.19 7.00 13.19
CA ASN A 7 -0.74 5.64 13.19
C ASN A 7 -2.27 5.71 13.22
N VAL A 8 -2.93 5.20 12.18
CA VAL A 8 -4.39 5.18 12.07
C VAL A 8 -4.97 3.99 12.83
N PRO A 9 -5.87 4.21 13.79
CA PRO A 9 -6.61 3.11 14.42
C PRO A 9 -7.59 2.50 13.41
N ASN A 10 -7.31 1.29 12.96
CA ASN A 10 -8.04 0.58 11.89
C ASN A 10 -9.06 -0.45 12.39
N PHE A 11 -9.41 -0.42 13.67
CA PHE A 11 -10.31 -1.40 14.28
C PHE A 11 -11.26 -0.76 15.29
N GLY A 12 -12.36 -1.46 15.56
CA GLY A 12 -13.32 -1.13 16.62
C GLY A 12 -14.39 -0.10 16.23
N PRO A 13 -15.32 0.21 17.15
CA PRO A 13 -16.47 1.06 16.86
C PRO A 13 -16.04 2.44 16.32
N GLY A 14 -16.57 2.80 15.15
CA GLY A 14 -16.29 4.08 14.49
C GLY A 14 -15.24 4.02 13.37
N SER A 15 -14.56 2.88 13.17
CA SER A 15 -13.61 2.68 12.05
C SER A 15 -14.30 2.43 10.69
N SER A 16 -15.30 3.26 10.36
CA SER A 16 -15.88 3.26 9.01
C SER A 16 -14.84 3.71 7.97
N TYR A 17 -14.99 3.28 6.71
CA TYR A 17 -14.11 3.70 5.63
C TYR A 17 -14.03 5.23 5.48
N ASP A 18 -15.14 5.95 5.66
CA ASP A 18 -15.15 7.43 5.64
C ASP A 18 -14.31 8.03 6.77
N ALA A 19 -14.35 7.44 7.97
CA ALA A 19 -13.54 7.88 9.09
C ALA A 19 -12.04 7.63 8.84
N LEU A 20 -11.70 6.48 8.26
CA LEU A 20 -10.32 6.12 7.90
C LEU A 20 -9.77 7.03 6.79
N LEU A 21 -10.60 7.39 5.80
CA LEU A 21 -10.26 8.39 4.79
C LEU A 21 -10.07 9.78 5.41
N GLY A 22 -10.89 10.13 6.41
CA GLY A 22 -10.73 11.35 7.19
C GLY A 22 -9.37 11.43 7.88
N TRP A 23 -8.85 10.31 8.41
CA TRP A 23 -7.51 10.24 9.00
C TRP A 23 -6.39 10.43 7.97
N ALA A 24 -6.54 9.86 6.77
CA ALA A 24 -5.58 10.07 5.68
C ALA A 24 -5.51 11.55 5.29
N ARG A 25 -6.66 12.18 5.04
CA ARG A 25 -6.75 13.62 4.73
C ARG A 25 -6.18 14.50 5.84
N PHE A 26 -6.49 14.18 7.10
CA PHE A 26 -5.92 14.90 8.25
C PHE A 26 -4.39 14.83 8.27
N ALA A 27 -3.80 13.67 7.97
CA ALA A 27 -2.35 13.53 7.92
C ALA A 27 -1.73 14.35 6.77
N GLU A 28 -2.37 14.35 5.60
CA GLU A 28 -1.96 15.14 4.43
C GLU A 28 -2.06 16.65 4.70
N ASP A 29 -3.23 17.14 5.09
CA ASP A 29 -3.50 18.55 5.38
C ASP A 29 -2.61 19.07 6.52
N GLY A 30 -2.28 18.20 7.47
CA GLY A 30 -1.38 18.50 8.59
C GLY A 30 0.11 18.44 8.26
N GLY A 31 0.49 18.03 7.06
CA GLY A 31 1.90 17.92 6.64
C GLY A 31 2.67 16.79 7.35
N PHE A 32 1.97 15.75 7.81
CA PHE A 32 2.63 14.57 8.37
C PHE A 32 3.33 13.79 7.26
N GLY A 33 4.56 13.37 7.50
CA GLY A 33 5.37 12.75 6.47
C GLY A 33 5.08 11.27 6.25
N THR A 34 4.33 10.61 7.14
CA THR A 34 4.05 9.17 7.05
C THR A 34 2.71 8.86 7.68
N LEU A 35 1.91 8.01 7.03
CA LEU A 35 0.72 7.37 7.58
C LEU A 35 1.00 5.86 7.69
N VAL A 36 0.75 5.26 8.85
CA VAL A 36 0.88 3.82 9.07
C VAL A 36 -0.41 3.25 9.65
N VAL A 37 -0.65 1.97 9.40
CA VAL A 37 -1.77 1.19 9.94
C VAL A 37 -1.17 0.03 10.74
N SER A 38 -1.85 -0.39 11.81
CA SER A 38 -1.39 -1.48 12.67
C SER A 38 -1.42 -2.86 11.97
N ASP A 39 -0.61 -3.77 12.50
CA ASP A 39 0.10 -4.91 11.88
C ASP A 39 -0.69 -6.20 11.62
N HIS A 40 -1.94 -6.31 12.07
CA HIS A 40 -2.63 -7.59 12.06
C HIS A 40 -3.29 -7.88 10.70
N VAL A 41 -3.00 -9.04 10.10
CA VAL A 41 -3.62 -9.46 8.83
C VAL A 41 -4.61 -10.59 9.05
N VAL A 42 -4.34 -11.44 10.05
CA VAL A 42 -5.21 -12.55 10.47
C VAL A 42 -5.33 -12.51 11.98
N LEU A 43 -6.55 -12.56 12.50
CA LEU A 43 -6.83 -12.57 13.93
C LEU A 43 -7.14 -14.00 14.39
N THR A 44 -6.40 -14.48 15.40
CA THR A 44 -6.85 -15.64 16.18
C THR A 44 -7.99 -15.22 17.12
N PRO A 45 -8.83 -16.14 17.63
CA PRO A 45 -9.94 -15.78 18.51
C PRO A 45 -9.55 -14.95 19.75
N GLU A 46 -8.38 -15.23 20.34
CA GLU A 46 -7.84 -14.46 21.47
C GLU A 46 -7.48 -13.02 21.08
N VAL A 47 -6.89 -12.86 19.90
CA VAL A 47 -6.53 -11.54 19.37
C VAL A 47 -7.78 -10.77 18.93
N ALA A 48 -8.76 -11.42 18.30
CA ALA A 48 -10.03 -10.80 17.93
C ALA A 48 -10.84 -10.32 19.15
N ALA A 49 -10.69 -10.95 20.31
CA ALA A 49 -11.29 -10.48 21.55
C ALA A 49 -10.69 -9.16 22.06
N ILE A 50 -9.44 -8.84 21.67
CA ILE A 50 -8.75 -7.59 22.01
C ILE A 50 -9.07 -6.50 20.96
N TYR A 51 -9.25 -6.89 19.69
CA TYR A 51 -9.51 -6.00 18.55
C TYR A 51 -10.90 -6.26 17.96
N PRO A 52 -11.96 -5.62 18.49
CA PRO A 52 -13.33 -5.90 18.08
C PRO A 52 -13.65 -5.37 16.68
N GLU A 53 -14.69 -5.93 16.08
CA GLU A 53 -15.18 -5.52 14.76
C GLU A 53 -15.68 -4.06 14.71
N PRO A 54 -15.61 -3.41 13.53
CA PRO A 54 -14.98 -3.92 12.31
C PRO A 54 -13.45 -3.84 12.38
N PHE A 55 -12.79 -4.87 11.86
CA PHE A 55 -11.33 -4.95 11.71
C PHE A 55 -10.97 -4.86 10.22
N HIS A 56 -10.07 -3.95 9.85
CA HIS A 56 -9.59 -3.81 8.48
C HIS A 56 -8.12 -4.20 8.41
N ASP A 57 -7.78 -5.21 7.62
CA ASP A 57 -6.38 -5.60 7.46
C ASP A 57 -5.58 -4.46 6.79
N PRO A 58 -4.29 -4.31 7.12
CA PRO A 58 -3.47 -3.20 6.65
C PRO A 58 -3.26 -3.21 5.14
N PHE A 59 -3.30 -4.37 4.47
CA PHE A 59 -3.10 -4.42 3.02
C PHE A 59 -4.30 -3.86 2.28
N VAL A 60 -5.50 -4.33 2.60
CA VAL A 60 -6.73 -3.83 1.97
C VAL A 60 -6.98 -2.39 2.37
N LEU A 61 -6.74 -2.02 3.64
CA LEU A 61 -6.97 -0.65 4.09
C LEU A 61 -6.03 0.35 3.40
N LEU A 62 -4.73 0.09 3.37
CA LEU A 62 -3.78 1.00 2.73
C LEU A 62 -4.01 1.06 1.21
N ALA A 63 -4.31 -0.07 0.56
CA ALA A 63 -4.64 -0.08 -0.86
C ALA A 63 -5.91 0.72 -1.18
N TRP A 64 -6.94 0.65 -0.32
CA TRP A 64 -8.16 1.43 -0.47
C TRP A 64 -7.92 2.93 -0.24
N LEU A 65 -7.12 3.28 0.77
CA LEU A 65 -6.78 4.68 1.11
C LEU A 65 -5.86 5.34 0.08
N ALA A 66 -5.03 4.58 -0.62
CA ALA A 66 -4.07 5.09 -1.60
C ALA A 66 -4.71 5.63 -2.91
N GLU A 67 -6.04 5.54 -3.04
CA GLU A 67 -6.81 5.70 -4.28
C GLU A 67 -6.34 4.78 -5.45
N PRO A 68 -7.27 4.08 -6.13
CA PRO A 68 -6.90 3.17 -7.22
C PRO A 68 -6.38 3.92 -8.45
N ALA A 69 -5.47 3.30 -9.21
CA ALA A 69 -4.93 3.81 -10.49
C ALA A 69 -5.96 3.86 -11.66
N GLY A 70 -7.26 3.78 -11.33
CA GLY A 70 -8.41 3.75 -12.23
C GLY A 70 -9.53 2.83 -11.71
N PRO A 71 -10.78 3.00 -12.16
CA PRO A 71 -11.94 2.23 -11.66
C PRO A 71 -11.85 0.72 -11.91
N ASP A 72 -11.06 0.28 -12.90
CA ASP A 72 -10.99 -1.13 -13.33
C ASP A 72 -9.57 -1.73 -13.28
N ARG A 73 -8.58 -1.02 -12.72
CA ARG A 73 -7.18 -1.48 -12.70
C ARG A 73 -6.46 -1.06 -11.41
N PRO A 74 -6.03 -2.02 -10.56
CA PRO A 74 -5.18 -1.73 -9.42
C PRO A 74 -3.84 -1.10 -9.85
N ALA A 75 -3.31 -0.18 -9.02
CA ALA A 75 -1.96 0.36 -9.21
C ALA A 75 -0.92 -0.78 -9.12
N GLY A 76 0.13 -0.71 -9.95
CA GLY A 76 1.16 -1.75 -10.03
C GLY A 76 0.73 -3.01 -10.78
N VAL A 77 -0.46 -3.03 -11.39
CA VAL A 77 -0.98 -4.16 -12.18
C VAL A 77 -1.19 -3.74 -13.63
N GLY A 78 -0.65 -4.52 -14.56
CA GLY A 78 -0.86 -4.32 -15.99
C GLY A 78 0.41 -4.58 -16.81
N THR A 79 0.51 -3.89 -17.94
CA THR A 79 1.70 -3.88 -18.78
C THR A 79 2.87 -3.18 -18.06
N LEU A 80 4.11 -3.46 -18.48
CA LEU A 80 5.31 -2.79 -17.95
C LEU A 80 5.18 -1.27 -17.97
N ALA A 81 4.65 -0.69 -19.06
CA ALA A 81 4.45 0.76 -19.18
C ALA A 81 3.44 1.30 -18.16
N GLN A 82 2.38 0.53 -17.86
CA GLN A 82 1.41 0.91 -16.83
C GLN A 82 2.05 0.85 -15.43
N VAL A 83 2.80 -0.21 -15.14
CA VAL A 83 3.51 -0.35 -13.85
C VAL A 83 4.52 0.78 -13.66
N VAL A 84 5.33 1.11 -14.68
CA VAL A 84 6.28 2.23 -14.65
C VAL A 84 5.57 3.56 -14.48
N GLY A 85 4.43 3.76 -15.15
CA GLY A 85 3.60 4.95 -15.00
C GLY A 85 3.06 5.09 -13.56
N ASP A 86 2.62 3.99 -12.95
CA ASP A 86 2.15 3.98 -11.56
C ASP A 86 3.31 4.30 -10.59
N VAL A 87 4.51 3.76 -10.81
CA VAL A 87 5.72 4.10 -10.03
C VAL A 87 6.06 5.59 -10.19
N GLY A 88 5.98 6.14 -11.40
CA GLY A 88 6.19 7.57 -11.65
C GLY A 88 5.14 8.46 -10.99
N ALA A 89 3.87 8.03 -10.96
CA ALA A 89 2.82 8.72 -10.23
C ALA A 89 3.11 8.76 -8.71
N LEU A 90 3.51 7.63 -8.12
CA LEU A 90 3.93 7.56 -6.72
C LEU A 90 5.12 8.49 -6.44
N ALA A 91 6.11 8.53 -7.33
CA ALA A 91 7.25 9.45 -7.21
C ALA A 91 6.81 10.93 -7.29
N ALA A 92 5.91 11.27 -8.19
CA ALA A 92 5.36 12.63 -8.32
C ALA A 92 4.55 13.07 -7.09
N LEU A 93 3.95 12.12 -6.37
CA LEU A 93 3.30 12.34 -5.07
C LEU A 93 4.29 12.44 -3.90
N GLY A 94 5.60 12.27 -4.15
CA GLY A 94 6.66 12.42 -3.16
C GLY A 94 7.11 11.11 -2.50
N ALA A 95 6.75 9.96 -3.06
CA ALA A 95 7.30 8.68 -2.61
C ALA A 95 8.82 8.66 -2.83
N ALA A 96 9.58 8.58 -1.73
CA ALA A 96 11.04 8.52 -1.77
C ALA A 96 11.57 7.11 -2.09
N GLU A 97 10.74 6.08 -1.90
CA GLU A 97 11.06 4.68 -2.16
C GLU A 97 9.78 3.92 -2.49
N VAL A 98 9.85 3.01 -3.46
CA VAL A 98 8.76 2.10 -3.85
C VAL A 98 9.31 0.67 -3.83
N ILE A 99 8.72 -0.19 -3.00
CA ILE A 99 9.09 -1.60 -2.90
C ILE A 99 8.25 -2.41 -3.89
N LEU A 100 8.89 -3.17 -4.76
CA LEU A 100 8.23 -4.05 -5.73
C LEU A 100 8.09 -5.46 -5.13
N ASP A 101 6.86 -5.97 -5.07
CA ASP A 101 6.57 -7.30 -4.54
C ASP A 101 6.41 -8.35 -5.67
N PRO A 102 7.33 -9.33 -5.81
CA PRO A 102 7.20 -10.41 -6.79
C PRO A 102 6.38 -11.61 -6.26
N ASN A 103 5.69 -11.49 -5.13
CA ASN A 103 4.90 -12.57 -4.53
C ASN A 103 3.66 -12.93 -5.40
N PRO A 104 3.47 -14.19 -5.80
CA PRO A 104 2.37 -14.57 -6.69
C PRO A 104 1.05 -14.90 -5.97
N ASP A 105 0.94 -14.63 -4.67
CA ASP A 105 -0.25 -14.87 -3.82
C ASP A 105 -0.86 -16.28 -3.86
N ARG A 106 -0.12 -17.25 -4.40
CA ARG A 106 -0.49 -18.66 -4.45
C ARG A 106 0.73 -19.52 -4.17
N PRO A 107 0.60 -20.58 -3.35
CA PRO A 107 1.68 -21.51 -3.13
C PRO A 107 1.97 -22.26 -4.44
N ARG A 108 3.08 -21.88 -5.08
CA ARG A 108 3.61 -22.52 -6.29
C ARG A 108 5.14 -22.59 -6.19
N PRO A 109 5.79 -23.52 -6.92
CA PRO A 109 7.23 -23.44 -7.12
C PRO A 109 7.63 -22.05 -7.65
N ARG A 110 8.62 -21.45 -7.00
CA ARG A 110 9.12 -20.12 -7.35
C ARG A 110 10.07 -20.21 -8.54
N ASP A 111 9.94 -19.27 -9.45
CA ASP A 111 10.94 -19.04 -10.50
C ASP A 111 11.65 -17.73 -10.17
N TYR A 112 12.60 -17.81 -9.24
CA TYR A 112 13.35 -16.64 -8.79
C TYR A 112 14.12 -15.95 -9.92
N ARG A 113 14.45 -16.66 -11.02
CA ARG A 113 15.14 -16.04 -12.16
C ARG A 113 14.18 -15.16 -12.96
N ALA A 114 12.96 -15.64 -13.20
CA ALA A 114 11.92 -14.83 -13.83
C ALA A 114 11.58 -13.61 -12.98
N GLU A 115 11.37 -13.80 -11.68
CA GLU A 115 11.05 -12.72 -10.74
C GLU A 115 12.16 -11.64 -10.71
N GLN A 116 13.44 -12.04 -10.65
CA GLN A 116 14.56 -11.11 -10.71
C GLN A 116 14.69 -10.37 -12.04
N ARG A 117 14.32 -11.02 -13.16
CA ARG A 117 14.31 -10.39 -14.48
C ARG A 117 13.21 -9.33 -14.54
N ASP A 118 12.00 -9.67 -14.12
CA ASP A 118 10.85 -8.76 -14.17
C ASP A 118 11.11 -7.51 -13.29
N LEU A 119 11.66 -7.70 -12.09
CA LEU A 119 12.07 -6.59 -11.20
C LEU A 119 13.14 -5.69 -11.86
N ARG A 120 14.10 -6.29 -12.57
CA ARG A 120 15.14 -5.55 -13.28
C ARG A 120 14.55 -4.73 -14.43
N GLU A 121 13.64 -5.32 -15.20
CA GLU A 121 12.95 -4.66 -16.31
C GLU A 121 12.16 -3.44 -15.83
N ILE A 122 11.42 -3.56 -14.71
CA ILE A 122 10.69 -2.43 -14.11
C ILE A 122 11.66 -1.31 -13.70
N LYS A 123 12.75 -1.67 -13.01
CA LYS A 123 13.76 -0.71 -12.56
C LYS A 123 14.39 0.05 -13.74
N GLU A 124 14.89 -0.70 -14.73
CA GLU A 124 15.56 -0.12 -15.90
C GLU A 124 14.60 0.75 -16.73
N ALA A 125 13.35 0.32 -16.89
CA ALA A 125 12.34 1.08 -17.62
C ALA A 125 11.95 2.39 -16.89
N TYR A 126 11.84 2.37 -15.56
CA TYR A 126 11.59 3.58 -14.78
C TYR A 126 12.77 4.55 -14.84
N GLU A 127 14.00 4.08 -14.66
CA GLU A 127 15.21 4.92 -14.74
C GLU A 127 15.43 5.56 -16.12
N ALA A 128 14.86 4.97 -17.19
CA ALA A 128 14.92 5.54 -18.53
C ALA A 128 13.94 6.70 -18.75
N VAL A 129 12.93 6.87 -17.89
CA VAL A 129 11.87 7.89 -18.03
C VAL A 129 11.75 8.85 -16.85
N ALA A 130 12.46 8.59 -15.74
CA ALA A 130 12.57 9.46 -14.57
C ALA A 130 13.62 10.56 -14.75
#